data_AF-A0A7S1SN16-F1
#
_entry.id   AF-A0A7S1SN16-F1
#
_cell.length_a   1.000
_cell.length_b   1.000
_cell.length_c   1.000
_cell.angle_alpha   90.00
_cell.angle_beta   90.00
_cell.angle_gamma   90.00
#
_symmetry.space_group_name_H-M   'P 1'
#
loop_
_entity.id
_entity.type
_entity.pdbx_description
1 polymer ?
#
loop_
_entity_poly.entity_id
_entity_poly.type
_entity_poly.pdbx_seq_one_letter_code
_entity_poly.pdbx_strand_id
1 'polypeptide(L)'
;LVPTPRYFPLRLRLLSALASLSAATGYFVPLAPMLLEVLGWAELGRRPAPGGGPLPNLGLQLRVSKRLLRSATLQEEVVASVMEMLAGHLGQWANHAAFPELSNTTAVFLRRFIKG
;
A
#
# COMPACT_ATOMS: atom_id res chain seq x y z
N LEU A 1 -14.83 -3.88 -9.55
CA LEU A 1 -14.15 -2.59 -9.82
C LEU A 1 -13.11 -2.82 -10.91
N VAL A 2 -13.07 -2.00 -11.97
CA VAL A 2 -11.99 -2.09 -12.95
C VAL A 2 -10.66 -1.84 -12.21
N PRO A 3 -9.70 -2.78 -12.22
CA PRO A 3 -8.42 -2.58 -11.56
C PRO A 3 -7.65 -1.50 -12.32
N THR A 4 -7.76 -0.25 -11.85
CA THR A 4 -7.00 0.88 -12.40
C THR A 4 -6.19 1.56 -11.28
N PRO A 5 -4.92 1.95 -11.56
CA PRO A 5 -4.05 2.52 -10.53
C PRO A 5 -4.54 3.92 -10.15
N ARG A 6 -5.43 4.50 -10.97
CA ARG A 6 -6.08 5.77 -10.70
C ARG A 6 -6.84 5.76 -9.36
N TYR A 7 -7.24 4.60 -8.84
CA TYR A 7 -7.93 4.47 -7.56
C TYR A 7 -7.00 4.13 -6.38
N PHE A 8 -5.68 4.34 -6.47
CA PHE A 8 -4.81 4.19 -5.30
C PHE A 8 -5.32 4.93 -4.05
N PRO A 9 -5.76 6.21 -4.12
CA PRO A 9 -6.27 6.90 -2.94
C PRO A 9 -7.45 6.16 -2.28
N LEU A 10 -8.45 5.78 -3.08
CA LEU A 10 -9.59 5.01 -2.58
C LEU A 10 -9.17 3.66 -2.01
N ARG A 11 -8.27 2.93 -2.67
CA ARG A 11 -7.81 1.61 -2.21
C ARG A 11 -7.08 1.73 -0.88
N LEU A 12 -6.16 2.69 -0.72
CA LEU A 12 -5.45 2.93 0.53
C LEU A 12 -6.41 3.36 1.65
N ARG A 13 -7.40 4.20 1.36
CA ARG A 13 -8.41 4.61 2.33
C ARG A 13 -9.27 3.43 2.82
N LEU A 14 -9.65 2.52 1.92
CA LEU A 14 -10.38 1.31 2.29
C LEU A 14 -9.50 0.36 3.12
N LEU A 15 -8.24 0.18 2.75
CA LEU A 15 -7.29 -0.64 3.52
C LEU A 15 -7.01 -0.06 4.91
N SER A 16 -6.90 1.26 5.02
CA SER A 16 -6.78 1.96 6.30
C SER A 16 -8.01 1.73 7.18
N ALA A 17 -9.22 1.86 6.63
CA ALA A 17 -10.46 1.57 7.36
C ALA A 17 -10.53 0.11 7.84
N LEU A 18 -10.10 -0.84 6.98
CA LEU A 18 -10.01 -2.25 7.35
C LEU A 18 -8.95 -2.51 8.44
N ALA A 19 -7.83 -1.80 8.41
CA ALA A 19 -6.82 -1.85 9.47
C ALA A 19 -7.38 -1.36 10.81
N SER A 20 -8.08 -0.23 10.81
CA SER A 20 -8.75 0.27 12.02
C SER A 20 -9.81 -0.70 12.53
N LEU A 21 -10.58 -1.33 11.64
CA LEU A 21 -11.59 -2.33 12.03
C LEU A 21 -10.95 -3.59 12.62
N SER A 22 -9.88 -4.10 12.00
CA SER A 22 -9.08 -5.21 12.51
C SER A 22 -8.55 -4.91 13.91
N ALA A 23 -7.99 -3.72 14.11
CA ALA A 23 -7.46 -3.31 15.41
C ALA A 23 -8.57 -3.15 16.46
N ALA A 24 -9.73 -2.59 16.09
CA ALA A 24 -10.84 -2.36 17.01
C ALA A 24 -11.58 -3.64 17.43
N THR A 25 -11.64 -4.63 16.53
CA THR A 25 -12.43 -5.86 16.77
C THR A 25 -11.57 -7.05 17.20
N GLY A 26 -10.25 -6.99 16.99
CA GLY A 26 -9.36 -8.12 17.21
C GLY A 26 -9.50 -9.24 16.18
N TYR A 27 -10.35 -9.08 15.16
CA TYR A 27 -10.46 -10.06 14.08
C TYR A 27 -9.35 -9.89 13.05
N PHE A 28 -8.80 -11.02 12.62
CA PHE A 28 -7.79 -11.04 11.57
C PHE A 28 -8.39 -10.65 10.22
N VAL A 29 -7.87 -9.55 9.66
CA VAL A 29 -8.09 -9.15 8.27
C VAL A 29 -6.76 -9.27 7.52
N PRO A 30 -6.67 -10.04 6.43
CA PRO A 30 -5.41 -10.31 5.72
C PRO A 30 -4.96 -9.09 4.89
N LEU A 31 -4.48 -8.04 5.54
CA LEU A 31 -4.09 -6.79 4.90
C LEU A 31 -2.79 -6.91 4.09
N ALA A 32 -1.84 -7.72 4.55
CA ALA A 32 -0.55 -7.91 3.88
C ALA A 32 -0.69 -8.22 2.38
N PRO A 33 -1.40 -9.28 1.93
CA PRO A 33 -1.54 -9.55 0.50
C PRO A 33 -2.20 -8.42 -0.28
N MET A 34 -3.18 -7.71 0.32
CA MET A 34 -3.87 -6.59 -0.34
C MET A 34 -2.95 -5.38 -0.52
N LEU A 35 -2.11 -5.10 0.47
CA LEU A 35 -1.11 -4.03 0.45
C LEU A 35 0.03 -4.35 -0.53
N LEU A 36 0.53 -5.59 -0.54
CA LEU A 36 1.54 -6.05 -1.50
C LEU A 36 1.02 -6.03 -2.94
N GLU A 37 -0.27 -6.29 -3.13
CA GLU A 37 -0.92 -6.14 -4.45
C GLU A 37 -0.78 -4.71 -4.95
N VAL A 38 -0.86 -3.68 -4.09
CA VAL A 38 -0.63 -2.26 -4.49
C VAL A 38 0.79 -2.05 -5.00
N LEU A 39 1.80 -2.60 -4.32
CA LEU A 39 3.20 -2.52 -4.75
C LEU A 39 3.46 -3.24 -6.08
N GLY A 40 2.65 -4.24 -6.41
CA GLY A 40 2.76 -5.00 -7.67
C GLY A 40 2.31 -4.25 -8.93
N TRP A 41 1.80 -3.02 -8.83
CA TRP A 41 1.32 -2.27 -10.00
C TRP A 41 2.49 -1.70 -10.80
N ALA A 42 2.42 -1.86 -12.13
CA ALA A 42 3.47 -1.40 -13.05
C ALA A 42 3.79 0.10 -12.96
N GLU A 43 2.87 0.93 -12.45
CA GLU A 43 3.10 2.37 -12.26
C GLU A 43 4.04 2.67 -11.08
N LEU A 44 4.22 1.76 -10.12
CA LEU A 44 5.15 1.93 -8.99
C LEU A 44 6.54 1.35 -9.28
N GLY A 45 6.65 0.36 -10.17
CA GLY A 45 7.94 -0.23 -10.59
C GLY A 45 8.64 0.52 -11.72
N ARG A 46 8.07 1.63 -12.22
CA ARG A 46 8.66 2.43 -13.29
C ARG A 46 9.30 3.68 -12.72
N ARG A 47 10.49 4.02 -13.23
CA ARG A 47 11.16 5.28 -12.90
C ARG A 47 10.20 6.45 -13.11
N PRO A 48 9.94 7.27 -12.09
CA PRO A 48 9.00 8.38 -12.20
C PRO A 48 9.48 9.40 -13.22
N ALA A 49 8.54 10.11 -13.84
CA ALA A 49 8.84 11.19 -14.74
C ALA A 49 9.48 12.37 -13.97
N PRO A 50 10.54 13.00 -14.50
CA PRO A 50 11.11 14.20 -13.88
C PRO A 50 10.10 15.34 -13.90
N GLY A 51 9.92 16.01 -12.76
CA GLY A 51 8.92 17.05 -12.55
C GLY A 51 7.85 16.62 -11.53
N GLY A 52 8.04 17.01 -10.27
CA GLY A 52 7.08 16.77 -9.21
C GLY A 52 5.87 17.70 -9.35
N GLY A 53 4.69 17.11 -9.51
CA GLY A 53 3.43 17.83 -9.28
C GLY A 53 3.18 18.00 -7.77
N PRO A 54 2.26 18.90 -7.37
CA PRO A 54 1.90 19.09 -5.97
C PRO A 54 1.49 17.76 -5.32
N LEU A 55 1.86 17.59 -4.05
CA LEU A 55 1.59 16.39 -3.28
C LEU A 55 0.08 16.11 -3.25
N PRO A 56 -0.39 14.97 -3.77
CA PRO A 56 -1.80 14.63 -3.68
C PRO A 56 -2.18 14.28 -2.24
N ASN A 57 -3.20 14.94 -1.70
CA ASN A 57 -3.81 14.48 -0.46
C ASN A 57 -4.64 13.21 -0.73
N LEU A 58 -4.05 12.05 -0.47
CA LEU A 58 -4.68 10.74 -0.67
C LEU A 58 -5.93 10.52 0.19
N GLY A 59 -6.09 11.26 1.30
CA GLY A 59 -7.27 11.19 2.17
C GLY A 59 -8.49 11.94 1.61
N LEU A 60 -8.27 12.98 0.80
CA LEU A 60 -9.32 13.86 0.27
C LEU A 60 -9.73 13.54 -1.17
N GLN A 61 -8.96 12.71 -1.87
CA GLN A 61 -9.23 12.33 -3.25
C GLN A 61 -9.62 10.86 -3.35
N LEU A 62 -10.56 10.52 -4.23
CA LEU A 62 -10.90 9.12 -4.51
C LEU A 62 -10.10 8.57 -5.70
N ARG A 63 -9.65 9.46 -6.59
CA ARG A 63 -9.00 9.10 -7.85
C ARG A 63 -7.97 10.14 -8.26
N VAL A 64 -6.88 9.70 -8.86
CA VAL A 64 -5.86 10.55 -9.46
C VAL A 64 -5.95 10.65 -10.99
N SER A 65 -5.39 11.72 -11.54
CA SER A 65 -5.25 11.90 -12.99
C SER A 65 -4.20 10.95 -13.55
N LYS A 66 -4.28 10.61 -14.86
CA LYS A 66 -3.26 9.78 -15.52
C LYS A 66 -1.87 10.41 -15.49
N ARG A 67 -1.79 11.75 -15.52
CA ARG A 67 -0.52 12.49 -15.46
C ARG A 67 0.15 12.31 -14.11
N LEU A 68 -0.62 12.35 -13.03
CA LEU A 68 -0.11 12.24 -11.67
C LEU A 68 0.37 10.82 -11.33
N LEU A 69 -0.18 9.79 -11.98
CA LEU A 69 0.24 8.38 -11.80
C LEU A 69 1.75 8.15 -11.97
N ARG A 70 2.40 8.94 -12.82
CA ARG A 70 3.83 8.83 -13.12
C ARG A 70 4.71 9.80 -12.35
N SER A 71 4.12 10.61 -11.47
CA SER A 71 4.86 11.58 -10.68
C SER A 71 5.60 10.87 -9.55
N ALA A 72 6.84 11.29 -9.28
CA ALA A 72 7.63 10.80 -8.15
C ALA A 72 6.89 11.01 -6.83
N THR A 73 6.28 12.18 -6.65
CA THR A 73 5.55 12.56 -5.44
C THR A 73 4.40 11.60 -5.14
N LEU A 74 3.59 11.21 -6.14
CA LEU A 74 2.54 10.23 -5.90
C LEU A 74 3.10 8.83 -5.61
N GLN A 75 4.12 8.38 -6.35
CA GLN A 75 4.70 7.06 -6.14
C GLN A 75 5.28 6.92 -4.73
N GLU A 76 6.03 7.93 -4.29
CA GLU A 76 6.60 8.01 -2.94
C GLU A 76 5.51 7.96 -1.86
N GLU A 77 4.46 8.78 -1.98
CA GLU A 77 3.35 8.80 -1.02
C GLU A 77 2.59 7.47 -0.96
N VAL A 78 2.34 6.85 -2.11
CA VAL A 78 1.67 5.53 -2.16
C VAL A 78 2.54 4.46 -1.50
N VAL A 79 3.83 4.43 -1.81
CA VAL A 79 4.76 3.47 -1.20
C VAL A 79 4.87 3.70 0.30
N ALA A 80 5.04 4.94 0.75
CA ALA A 80 5.12 5.30 2.17
C ALA A 80 3.86 4.86 2.93
N SER A 81 2.67 5.18 2.39
CA SER A 81 1.38 4.78 2.97
C SER A 81 1.24 3.26 3.09
N VAL A 82 1.68 2.52 2.06
CA VAL A 82 1.64 1.05 2.08
C VAL A 82 2.60 0.48 3.14
N MET A 83 3.81 1.02 3.23
CA MET A 83 4.81 0.56 4.20
C MET A 83 4.36 0.84 5.64
N GLU A 84 3.75 2.00 5.90
CA GLU A 84 3.18 2.34 7.21
C GLU A 84 2.07 1.36 7.61
N MET A 85 1.11 1.09 6.72
CA MET A 85 0.04 0.13 6.98
C MET A 85 0.55 -1.31 7.13
N LEU A 86 1.56 -1.73 6.36
CA LEU A 86 2.20 -3.03 6.50
C LEU A 86 2.89 -3.17 7.85
N ALA A 87 3.64 -2.16 8.29
CA ALA A 87 4.30 -2.14 9.58
C ALA A 87 3.27 -2.21 10.73
N GLY A 88 2.19 -1.43 10.64
CA GLY A 88 1.09 -1.48 11.61
C GLY A 88 0.42 -2.85 11.68
N HIS A 89 0.14 -3.47 10.53
CA HIS A 89 -0.45 -4.81 10.48
C HIS A 89 0.50 -5.88 11.06
N LEU A 90 1.78 -5.87 10.69
CA LEU A 90 2.78 -6.79 11.25
C LEU A 90 2.91 -6.61 12.77
N GLY A 91 2.95 -5.36 13.24
CA GLY A 91 3.00 -5.05 14.66
C GLY A 91 1.77 -5.55 15.42
N GLN A 92 0.57 -5.40 14.84
CA GLN A 92 -0.68 -5.90 15.45
C GLN A 92 -0.62 -7.42 15.71
N TRP A 93 0.01 -8.19 14.83
CA TRP A 93 0.04 -9.65 14.89
C TRP A 93 1.37 -10.24 15.38
N ALA A 94 2.30 -9.43 15.88
CA ALA A 94 3.65 -9.85 16.25
C ALA A 94 3.71 -10.98 17.30
N ASN A 95 2.72 -11.06 18.18
CA ASN A 95 2.64 -12.07 19.25
C ASN A 95 1.76 -13.28 18.88
N HIS A 96 1.26 -13.37 17.65
CA HIS A 96 0.41 -14.46 17.21
C HIS A 96 1.27 -15.65 16.72
N ALA A 97 0.82 -16.89 16.95
CA ALA A 97 1.57 -18.08 16.55
C ALA A 97 1.83 -18.17 15.03
N ALA A 98 0.96 -17.57 14.21
CA ALA A 98 1.09 -17.49 12.74
C ALA A 98 1.94 -16.31 12.23
N PHE A 99 2.54 -15.52 13.13
CA PHE A 99 3.37 -14.37 12.75
C PHE A 99 4.60 -14.73 11.91
N PRO A 100 5.33 -15.84 12.17
CA PRO A 100 6.50 -16.22 11.36
C PRO A 100 6.14 -16.40 9.89
N GLU A 101 5.01 -17.04 9.59
CA GLU A 101 4.53 -17.24 8.23
C GLU A 101 4.13 -15.92 7.58
N LEU A 102 3.35 -15.11 8.31
CA LEU A 102 2.86 -13.81 7.82
C LEU A 102 4.01 -12.84 7.52
N SER A 103 4.99 -12.73 8.42
CA SER A 103 6.16 -11.87 8.26
C SER A 103 7.10 -12.37 7.16
N ASN A 104 7.32 -13.68 7.05
CA ASN A 104 8.18 -14.26 6.02
C ASN A 104 7.63 -14.03 4.60
N THR A 105 6.34 -14.32 4.37
CA THR A 105 5.72 -14.10 3.04
C THR A 105 5.79 -12.62 2.64
N THR A 106 5.55 -11.71 3.60
CA THR A 106 5.65 -10.26 3.37
C THR A 106 7.08 -9.86 3.04
N ALA A 107 8.07 -10.33 3.80
CA ALA A 107 9.49 -10.01 3.59
C ALA A 107 10.02 -10.52 2.24
N VAL A 108 9.63 -11.72 1.82
CA VAL A 108 10.01 -12.27 0.51
C VAL A 108 9.50 -11.39 -0.64
N PHE A 109 8.24 -10.92 -0.55
CA PHE A 109 7.68 -10.03 -1.57
C PHE A 109 8.40 -8.68 -1.58
N LEU A 110 8.62 -8.06 -0.42
CA LEU A 110 9.32 -6.77 -0.33
C LEU A 110 10.76 -6.84 -0.86
N ARG A 111 11.48 -7.93 -0.58
CA ARG A 111 12.82 -8.16 -1.17
C ARG A 111 12.78 -8.25 -2.70
N ARG A 112 11.71 -8.80 -3.27
CA ARG A 112 11.51 -8.82 -4.72
C ARG A 112 11.17 -7.43 -5.26
N PHE A 113 10.35 -6.68 -4.56
CA PHE A 113 9.98 -5.32 -4.93
C PHE A 113 11.19 -4.38 -5.00
N ILE A 114 12.11 -4.44 -4.03
CA ILE A 114 13.31 -3.60 -4.00
C ILE A 114 14.31 -3.94 -5.14
N LYS A 115 14.30 -5.19 -5.61
CA LYS A 115 15.18 -5.65 -6.69
C LYS A 115 14.65 -5.34 -8.09
N GLY A 116 13.36 -5.02 -8.22
CA GLY A 116 12.71 -4.68 -9.49
C GLY A 116 12.90 -3.21 -9.82
#